data_AF-A0A7J7PTA2-F1
#
_entry.id   AF-A0A7J7PTA2-F1
#
_cell.length_a   1.000
_cell.length_b   1.000
_cell.length_c   1.000
_cell.angle_alpha   90.00
_cell.angle_beta   90.00
_cell.angle_gamma   90.00
#
_symmetry.space_group_name_H-M   'P 1'
#
loop_
_entity.id
_entity.type
_entity.pdbx_description
1 polymer ?
#
loop_
_entity_poly.entity_id
_entity_poly.type
_entity_poly.pdbx_seq_one_letter_code
_entity_poly.pdbx_strand_id
1 'polypeptide(L)'
;MAKRSFAEFAAESDPNLTVITADGGRIPAHYDVLRLVCSCLRDAPASDTWDLSSLLVDGGPVSQETVMAVLEVLYSSMWALGFEAEEAAGQYSLAQLLDMLLFADAVGCSKHALNQLAGLLGSRARAALEVAVPAVAASSSTAAGGAHRTGVFVRKKNQRLELQQAQQLQQQVAQQLEALLFVGFKLDLQQLLQPALHFLRANAESLRLPTQGSPTAVFSLRVLAAASGASGAELLSRACLQQPLGLGCGIGSMFGDVEYKAVAPAATRDSIMFEATLQHDLYTYRQGMRVLVKFDGNGELLVVCPASRAVLNLSYGVVLGPEQTFKLRS
;
A
#
# COMPACT_ATOMS: atom_id res chain seq x y z
N MET A 1 -9.55 -37.49 -9.40
CA MET A 1 -8.23 -37.60 -8.73
C MET A 1 -8.45 -37.36 -7.26
N ALA A 2 -7.93 -38.23 -6.39
CA ALA A 2 -7.97 -38.00 -4.94
C ALA A 2 -7.03 -36.84 -4.60
N LYS A 3 -7.49 -35.93 -3.75
CA LYS A 3 -6.70 -34.79 -3.26
C LYS A 3 -5.72 -35.31 -2.21
N ARG A 4 -4.47 -34.84 -2.23
CA ARG A 4 -3.42 -35.22 -1.27
C ARG A 4 -2.97 -33.99 -0.49
N SER A 5 -2.76 -34.15 0.80
CA SER A 5 -2.21 -33.07 1.63
C SER A 5 -0.72 -32.89 1.36
N PHE A 6 -0.17 -31.69 1.64
CA PHE A 6 1.28 -31.47 1.53
C PHE A 6 2.08 -32.41 2.44
N ALA A 7 1.58 -32.70 3.64
CA ALA A 7 2.18 -33.66 4.56
C ALA A 7 2.30 -35.07 3.93
N GLU A 8 1.37 -35.48 3.07
CA GLU A 8 1.43 -36.77 2.35
C GLU A 8 2.44 -36.75 1.19
N PHE A 9 2.61 -35.63 0.48
CA PHE A 9 3.63 -35.52 -0.58
C PHE A 9 5.05 -35.39 -0.03
N ALA A 10 5.22 -34.61 1.03
CA ALA A 10 6.46 -34.53 1.77
C ALA A 10 6.78 -35.85 2.49
N ALA A 11 5.79 -36.71 2.72
CA ALA A 11 6.01 -38.08 3.19
C ALA A 11 6.37 -39.07 2.07
N GLU A 12 6.06 -38.77 0.80
CA GLU A 12 6.45 -39.60 -0.36
C GLU A 12 7.80 -39.18 -0.96
N SER A 13 8.23 -37.94 -0.75
CA SER A 13 9.49 -37.37 -1.27
C SER A 13 10.37 -36.95 -0.11
N ASP A 14 11.50 -37.63 0.11
CA ASP A 14 12.42 -37.21 1.17
C ASP A 14 12.96 -35.80 0.88
N PRO A 15 12.94 -34.87 1.85
CA PRO A 15 13.50 -33.53 1.69
C PRO A 15 15.00 -33.65 1.36
N ASN A 16 15.40 -33.09 0.21
CA ASN A 16 16.77 -33.16 -0.30
C ASN A 16 17.59 -31.87 -0.05
N LEU A 17 17.01 -30.90 0.67
CA LEU A 17 17.65 -29.65 1.05
C LEU A 17 17.44 -29.36 2.54
N THR A 18 18.50 -28.94 3.21
CA THR A 18 18.44 -28.38 4.58
C THR A 18 18.67 -26.88 4.53
N VAL A 19 17.67 -26.10 4.91
CA VAL A 19 17.80 -24.64 5.08
C VAL A 19 18.34 -24.34 6.47
N ILE A 20 19.43 -23.58 6.55
CA ILE A 20 20.08 -23.20 7.81
C ILE A 20 19.78 -21.73 8.10
N THR A 21 19.17 -21.43 9.23
CA THR A 21 18.79 -20.06 9.63
C THR A 21 19.83 -19.44 10.57
N ALA A 22 19.75 -18.13 10.80
CA ALA A 22 20.74 -17.39 11.59
C ALA A 22 20.83 -17.82 13.07
N ASP A 23 19.76 -18.38 13.61
CA ASP A 23 19.68 -19.00 14.93
C ASP A 23 20.20 -20.45 14.96
N GLY A 24 20.71 -20.97 13.84
CA GLY A 24 21.16 -22.35 13.70
C GLY A 24 20.03 -23.36 13.49
N GLY A 25 18.79 -22.89 13.32
CA GLY A 25 17.65 -23.71 12.95
C GLY A 25 17.90 -24.46 11.64
N ARG A 26 17.38 -25.69 11.55
CA ARG A 26 17.48 -26.54 10.37
C ARG A 26 16.10 -26.91 9.88
N ILE A 27 15.74 -26.43 8.70
CA ILE A 27 14.41 -26.64 8.12
C ILE A 27 14.56 -27.56 6.90
N PRO A 28 13.93 -28.76 6.90
CA PRO A 28 13.92 -29.62 5.72
C PRO A 28 13.08 -28.99 4.60
N ALA A 29 13.57 -29.05 3.37
CA ALA A 29 12.92 -28.51 2.19
C ALA A 29 13.23 -29.32 0.91
N HIS A 30 12.56 -28.98 -0.19
CA HIS A 30 12.75 -29.58 -1.50
C HIS A 30 13.47 -28.60 -2.42
N TYR A 31 14.70 -28.92 -2.81
CA TYR A 31 15.53 -28.10 -3.70
C TYR A 31 14.81 -27.78 -5.00
N ASP A 32 14.17 -28.78 -5.62
CA ASP A 32 13.52 -28.63 -6.91
C ASP A 32 12.34 -27.64 -6.86
N VAL A 33 11.58 -27.65 -5.77
CA VAL A 33 10.50 -26.68 -5.55
C VAL A 33 11.07 -25.28 -5.40
N LEU A 34 12.04 -25.11 -4.50
CA LEU A 34 12.58 -23.79 -4.19
C LEU A 34 13.35 -23.19 -5.36
N ARG A 35 13.98 -24.00 -6.21
CA ARG A 35 14.65 -23.54 -7.43
C ARG A 35 13.68 -22.93 -8.46
N LEU A 36 12.43 -23.39 -8.48
CA LEU A 36 11.39 -22.84 -9.36
C LEU A 36 10.99 -21.45 -8.91
N VAL A 37 10.88 -21.22 -7.60
CA VAL A 37 10.32 -19.99 -7.03
C VAL A 37 11.37 -18.99 -6.58
N CYS A 38 12.57 -19.40 -6.15
CA CYS A 38 13.64 -18.52 -5.64
C CYS A 38 14.79 -18.43 -6.66
N SER A 39 15.08 -17.22 -7.13
CA SER A 39 16.17 -16.97 -8.08
C SER A 39 17.55 -17.23 -7.47
N CYS A 40 17.76 -16.94 -6.18
CA CYS A 40 19.05 -17.19 -5.53
C CYS A 40 19.45 -18.67 -5.52
N LEU A 41 18.48 -19.59 -5.48
CA LEU A 41 18.71 -21.03 -5.57
C LEU A 41 18.79 -21.52 -7.02
N ARG A 42 18.18 -20.80 -7.96
CA ARG A 42 18.23 -21.15 -9.38
C ARG A 42 19.64 -21.11 -9.93
N ASP A 43 20.41 -20.11 -9.48
CA ASP A 43 21.76 -19.82 -9.94
C ASP A 43 22.84 -20.42 -9.03
N ALA A 44 22.44 -20.99 -7.89
CA ALA A 44 23.35 -21.66 -6.96
C ALA A 44 23.83 -23.02 -7.50
N PRO A 45 25.06 -23.46 -7.15
CA PRO A 45 25.48 -24.83 -7.38
C PRO A 45 24.57 -25.78 -6.60
N ALA A 46 24.36 -26.99 -7.14
CA ALA A 46 23.60 -28.02 -6.44
C ALA A 46 24.27 -28.30 -5.09
N SER A 47 23.54 -28.04 -4.00
CA SER A 47 23.93 -28.34 -2.63
C SER A 47 22.72 -28.90 -1.89
N ASP A 48 23.02 -29.79 -0.95
CA ASP A 48 22.08 -30.30 0.05
C ASP A 48 21.84 -29.28 1.19
N THR A 49 22.51 -28.14 1.16
CA THR A 49 22.37 -27.06 2.15
C THR A 49 22.09 -25.71 1.51
N TRP A 50 21.17 -24.95 2.11
CA TRP A 50 20.95 -23.54 1.80
C TRP A 50 21.15 -22.71 3.05
N ASP A 51 22.32 -22.08 3.17
CA ASP A 51 22.70 -21.31 4.35
C ASP A 51 22.20 -19.85 4.26
N LEU A 52 21.24 -19.52 5.12
CA LEU A 52 20.66 -18.19 5.29
C LEU A 52 21.20 -17.46 6.52
N SER A 53 22.19 -18.01 7.22
CA SER A 53 22.69 -17.45 8.49
C SER A 53 23.29 -16.04 8.36
N SER A 54 23.77 -15.70 7.16
CA SER A 54 24.30 -14.38 6.83
C SER A 54 23.30 -13.46 6.13
N LEU A 55 22.07 -13.93 5.86
CA LEU A 55 21.05 -13.13 5.19
C LEU A 55 20.47 -12.11 6.16
N LEU A 56 20.62 -10.83 5.82
CA LEU A 56 20.04 -9.71 6.56
C LEU A 56 18.86 -9.10 5.79
N VAL A 57 17.72 -8.99 6.46
CA VAL A 57 16.52 -8.32 5.96
C VAL A 57 16.24 -7.11 6.84
N ASP A 58 16.21 -5.92 6.23
CA ASP A 58 16.12 -4.62 6.93
C ASP A 58 17.18 -4.46 8.04
N GLY A 59 18.38 -5.00 7.80
CA GLY A 59 19.52 -4.95 8.74
C GLY A 59 19.47 -5.98 9.88
N GLY A 60 18.41 -6.78 9.99
CA GLY A 60 18.29 -7.85 10.99
C GLY A 60 18.43 -9.25 10.38
N PRO A 61 18.86 -10.26 11.17
CA PRO A 61 18.83 -11.65 10.73
C PRO A 61 17.40 -12.14 10.55
N VAL A 62 17.18 -13.00 9.56
CA VAL A 62 15.87 -13.61 9.32
C VAL A 62 15.61 -14.71 10.35
N SER A 63 14.45 -14.67 11.00
CA SER A 63 14.05 -15.68 11.99
C SER A 63 13.66 -17.00 11.32
N GLN A 64 13.85 -18.13 12.03
CA GLN A 64 13.37 -19.43 11.57
C GLN A 64 11.86 -19.45 11.29
N GLU A 65 11.08 -18.76 12.13
CA GLU A 65 9.62 -18.65 11.97
C GLU A 65 9.23 -17.97 10.66
N THR A 66 9.91 -16.87 10.29
CA THR A 66 9.67 -16.17 9.02
C THR A 66 9.99 -17.08 7.82
N VAL A 67 11.10 -17.82 7.89
CA VAL A 67 11.48 -18.75 6.81
C VAL A 67 10.45 -19.87 6.67
N MET A 68 10.06 -20.51 7.77
CA MET A 68 9.03 -21.55 7.75
C MET A 68 7.70 -21.04 7.19
N ALA A 69 7.23 -19.87 7.63
CA ALA A 69 5.98 -19.30 7.17
C ALA A 69 5.99 -18.98 5.66
N VAL A 70 7.10 -18.48 5.11
CA VAL A 70 7.23 -18.28 3.66
C VAL A 70 7.24 -19.60 2.93
N LEU A 71 7.97 -20.60 3.42
CA LEU A 71 7.96 -21.93 2.83
C LEU A 71 6.54 -22.52 2.80
N GLU A 72 5.81 -22.47 3.91
CA GLU A 72 4.41 -22.91 3.99
C GLU A 72 3.53 -22.26 2.91
N VAL A 73 3.63 -20.94 2.74
CA VAL A 73 2.89 -20.22 1.69
C VAL A 73 3.32 -20.67 0.30
N LEU A 74 4.62 -20.81 0.04
CA LEU A 74 5.15 -21.27 -1.24
C LEU A 74 4.65 -22.69 -1.57
N TYR A 75 4.66 -23.61 -0.61
CA TYR A 75 4.15 -24.96 -0.83
C TYR A 75 2.63 -24.99 -1.04
N SER A 76 1.88 -24.19 -0.28
CA SER A 76 0.43 -24.04 -0.44
C SER A 76 0.04 -23.47 -1.81
N SER A 77 0.90 -22.60 -2.37
CA SER A 77 0.69 -21.96 -3.67
C SER A 77 0.74 -22.93 -4.85
N MET A 78 1.34 -24.10 -4.67
CA MET A 78 1.51 -25.09 -5.72
C MET A 78 0.29 -26.00 -5.91
N TRP A 79 -0.89 -25.59 -5.46
CA TRP A 79 -2.17 -26.31 -5.56
C TRP A 79 -2.45 -26.94 -6.93
N ALA A 80 -1.91 -26.39 -8.03
CA ALA A 80 -1.96 -26.97 -9.38
C ALA A 80 -1.36 -28.39 -9.46
N LEU A 81 -0.53 -28.79 -8.49
CA LEU A 81 0.02 -30.13 -8.32
C LEU A 81 -0.85 -31.05 -7.42
N GLY A 82 -2.05 -30.59 -7.01
CA GLY A 82 -3.01 -31.37 -6.24
C GLY A 82 -3.05 -31.11 -4.73
N PHE A 83 -2.42 -30.03 -4.26
CA PHE A 83 -2.37 -29.64 -2.85
C PHE A 83 -3.59 -28.81 -2.43
N GLU A 84 -4.23 -29.18 -1.32
CA GLU A 84 -5.15 -28.26 -0.62
C GLU A 84 -4.35 -27.42 0.36
N ALA A 85 -4.40 -26.10 0.18
CA ALA A 85 -3.95 -25.16 1.18
C ALA A 85 -4.88 -25.28 2.40
N GLU A 86 -4.34 -25.65 3.55
CA GLU A 86 -5.03 -25.38 4.81
C GLU A 86 -5.16 -23.85 4.91
N GLU A 87 -6.34 -23.32 5.27
CA GLU A 87 -6.60 -21.88 5.24
C GLU A 87 -5.63 -21.12 6.16
N ALA A 88 -4.49 -20.70 5.63
CA ALA A 88 -3.53 -19.83 6.30
C ALA A 88 -4.08 -18.41 6.53
N ALA A 89 -5.30 -18.13 6.04
CA ALA A 89 -6.06 -16.89 6.19
C ALA A 89 -6.47 -16.69 7.66
N GLY A 90 -5.51 -16.43 8.52
CA GLY A 90 -5.72 -16.68 9.95
C GLY A 90 -4.51 -16.34 10.79
N GLN A 91 -3.39 -16.90 10.33
CA GLN A 91 -2.34 -17.35 11.24
C GLN A 91 -1.29 -16.28 11.48
N TYR A 92 -0.98 -15.48 10.46
CA TYR A 92 0.14 -14.55 10.52
C TYR A 92 -0.29 -13.15 10.94
N SER A 93 0.52 -12.54 11.82
CA SER A 93 0.37 -11.14 12.19
C SER A 93 0.77 -10.21 11.03
N LEU A 94 0.36 -8.93 11.08
CA LEU A 94 0.74 -7.95 10.06
C LEU A 94 2.27 -7.77 9.98
N ALA A 95 2.94 -7.72 11.13
CA ALA A 95 4.39 -7.60 11.21
C ALA A 95 5.08 -8.82 10.58
N GLN A 96 4.61 -10.02 10.92
CA GLN A 96 5.12 -11.26 10.34
C GLN A 96 4.95 -11.31 8.82
N LEU A 97 3.80 -10.87 8.29
CA LEU A 97 3.57 -10.83 6.84
C LEU A 97 4.49 -9.82 6.12
N LEU A 98 4.84 -8.70 6.79
CA LEU A 98 5.83 -7.76 6.26
C LEU A 98 7.22 -8.40 6.21
N ASP A 99 7.63 -9.08 7.28
CA ASP A 99 8.92 -9.78 7.34
C ASP A 99 8.99 -10.91 6.31
N MET A 100 7.91 -11.67 6.15
CA MET A 100 7.77 -12.72 5.13
C MET A 100 7.95 -12.15 3.72
N LEU A 101 7.33 -11.01 3.42
CA LEU A 101 7.39 -10.39 2.10
C LEU A 101 8.78 -9.81 1.81
N LEU A 102 9.42 -9.18 2.80
CA LEU A 102 10.80 -8.68 2.68
C LEU A 102 11.83 -9.81 2.56
N PHE A 103 11.64 -10.92 3.29
CA PHE A 103 12.46 -12.11 3.14
C PHE A 103 12.28 -12.74 1.76
N ALA A 104 11.05 -12.90 1.28
CA ALA A 104 10.75 -13.42 -0.04
C ALA A 104 11.41 -12.59 -1.15
N ASP A 105 11.39 -11.26 -1.04
CA ASP A 105 12.14 -10.38 -1.94
C ASP A 105 13.66 -10.62 -1.86
N ALA A 106 14.22 -10.72 -0.66
CA ALA A 106 15.66 -10.90 -0.45
C ALA A 106 16.20 -12.22 -1.03
N VAL A 107 15.41 -13.30 -1.00
CA VAL A 107 15.74 -14.58 -1.67
C VAL A 107 15.31 -14.62 -3.14
N GLY A 108 14.80 -13.50 -3.66
CA GLY A 108 14.39 -13.33 -5.04
C GLY A 108 13.29 -14.29 -5.45
N CYS A 109 12.25 -14.40 -4.61
CA CYS A 109 11.04 -15.14 -4.92
C CYS A 109 10.35 -14.62 -6.19
N SER A 110 9.64 -15.50 -6.89
CA SER A 110 8.91 -15.16 -8.09
C SER A 110 7.84 -14.09 -7.82
N LYS A 111 7.53 -13.28 -8.84
CA LYS A 111 6.46 -12.27 -8.76
C LYS A 111 5.12 -12.87 -8.34
N HIS A 112 4.85 -14.11 -8.71
CA HIS A 112 3.64 -14.81 -8.27
C HIS A 112 3.62 -15.02 -6.75
N ALA A 113 4.70 -15.52 -6.17
CA ALA A 113 4.83 -15.70 -4.72
C ALA A 113 4.73 -14.39 -3.95
N LEU A 114 5.43 -13.34 -4.42
CA LEU A 114 5.34 -12.00 -3.84
C LEU A 114 3.90 -11.47 -3.89
N ASN A 115 3.20 -11.67 -5.01
CA ASN A 115 1.80 -11.26 -5.13
C ASN A 115 0.88 -12.05 -4.18
N GLN A 116 1.13 -13.32 -3.92
CA GLN A 116 0.32 -14.06 -2.96
C GLN A 116 0.50 -13.54 -1.53
N LEU A 117 1.75 -13.39 -1.09
CA LEU A 117 2.09 -12.83 0.23
C LEU A 117 1.51 -11.42 0.41
N ALA A 118 1.60 -10.59 -0.63
CA ALA A 118 1.03 -9.26 -0.59
C ALA A 118 -0.51 -9.24 -0.63
N GLY A 119 -1.17 -10.26 -1.20
CA GLY A 119 -2.61 -10.44 -1.05
C GLY A 119 -3.01 -10.73 0.40
N LEU A 120 -2.28 -11.62 1.08
CA LEU A 120 -2.46 -11.91 2.50
C LEU A 120 -2.22 -10.66 3.36
N LEU A 121 -1.12 -9.94 3.11
CA LEU A 121 -0.80 -8.69 3.79
C LEU A 121 -1.88 -7.62 3.56
N GLY A 122 -2.34 -7.44 2.32
CA GLY A 122 -3.36 -6.45 1.95
C GLY A 122 -4.71 -6.73 2.62
N SER A 123 -5.16 -7.98 2.64
CA SER A 123 -6.40 -8.38 3.33
C SER A 123 -6.32 -8.13 4.84
N ARG A 124 -5.19 -8.45 5.47
CA ARG A 124 -4.95 -8.23 6.90
C ARG A 124 -4.83 -6.76 7.26
N ALA A 125 -4.09 -6.01 6.48
CA ALA A 125 -3.97 -4.56 6.60
C ALA A 125 -5.35 -3.90 6.52
N ARG A 126 -6.15 -4.27 5.53
CA ARG A 126 -7.50 -3.73 5.35
C ARG A 126 -8.37 -3.99 6.59
N ALA A 127 -8.40 -5.23 7.09
CA ALA A 127 -9.15 -5.56 8.29
C ALA A 127 -8.69 -4.75 9.52
N ALA A 128 -7.37 -4.58 9.71
CA ALA A 128 -6.83 -3.78 10.79
C ALA A 128 -7.19 -2.28 10.67
N LEU A 129 -7.13 -1.74 9.45
CA LEU A 129 -7.45 -0.34 9.16
C LEU A 129 -8.95 -0.05 9.31
N GLU A 130 -9.83 -0.96 8.86
CA GLU A 130 -11.29 -0.83 9.00
C GLU A 130 -11.73 -0.80 10.47
N VAL A 131 -11.04 -1.51 11.36
CA VAL A 131 -11.29 -1.47 12.81
C VAL A 131 -10.81 -0.15 13.43
N ALA A 132 -9.74 0.44 12.91
CA ALA A 132 -9.14 1.64 13.49
C ALA A 132 -9.87 2.95 13.15
N VAL A 133 -10.47 3.08 11.95
CA VAL A 133 -11.11 4.33 11.49
C VAL A 133 -12.28 4.80 12.37
N PRO A 134 -13.26 3.94 12.74
CA PRO A 134 -14.42 4.39 13.52
C PRO A 134 -14.02 4.94 14.88
N ALA A 135 -12.98 4.37 15.49
CA ALA A 135 -12.46 4.80 16.79
C ALA A 135 -11.83 6.21 16.74
N VAL A 136 -11.15 6.55 15.64
CA VAL A 136 -10.58 7.89 15.44
C VAL A 136 -11.68 8.92 15.19
N ALA A 137 -12.65 8.63 14.31
CA ALA A 137 -13.72 9.55 13.97
C ALA A 137 -14.67 9.88 15.15
N ALA A 138 -14.94 8.90 16.02
CA ALA A 138 -15.77 9.10 17.21
C ALA A 138 -15.13 10.06 18.24
N SER A 139 -13.80 10.12 18.30
CA SER A 139 -13.09 10.99 19.25
C SER A 139 -13.13 12.48 18.87
N SER A 140 -13.35 12.81 17.59
CA SER A 140 -13.35 14.19 17.09
C SER A 140 -14.69 14.92 17.17
N SER A 141 -15.83 14.23 17.36
CA SER A 141 -17.17 14.80 17.20
C SER A 141 -17.80 15.41 18.47
N THR A 142 -17.13 15.36 19.63
CA THR A 142 -17.75 15.72 20.93
C THR A 142 -17.68 17.20 21.32
N ALA A 143 -17.26 18.10 20.42
CA ALA A 143 -17.07 19.53 20.75
C ALA A 143 -18.29 20.45 20.53
N ALA A 144 -19.40 19.97 19.95
CA ALA A 144 -20.53 20.83 19.59
C ALA A 144 -21.88 20.32 20.14
N GLY A 145 -22.27 20.81 21.32
CA GLY A 145 -23.68 20.83 21.75
C GLY A 145 -23.98 20.25 23.13
N GLY A 146 -24.60 21.06 23.99
CA GLY A 146 -25.40 20.58 25.13
C GLY A 146 -24.90 20.94 26.52
N ALA A 147 -25.29 22.12 27.00
CA ALA A 147 -25.08 22.59 28.36
C ALA A 147 -25.93 21.78 29.37
N HIS A 148 -25.32 20.84 30.08
CA HIS A 148 -25.86 20.31 31.33
C HIS A 148 -24.79 20.32 32.43
N ARG A 149 -24.97 21.25 33.37
CA ARG A 149 -24.07 21.57 34.47
C ARG A 149 -24.40 20.69 35.69
N THR A 150 -23.85 19.49 35.77
CA THR A 150 -23.69 18.76 37.05
C THR A 150 -22.81 17.52 36.81
N GLY A 151 -21.47 17.68 36.89
CA GLY A 151 -20.53 16.54 36.77
C GLY A 151 -19.10 16.87 36.28
N VAL A 152 -18.54 18.03 36.64
CA VAL A 152 -17.38 18.63 35.95
C VAL A 152 -16.02 17.99 36.27
N PHE A 153 -15.85 17.25 37.38
CA PHE A 153 -14.53 16.77 37.81
C PHE A 153 -14.16 15.35 37.37
N VAL A 154 -15.11 14.41 37.28
CA VAL A 154 -14.83 13.05 36.76
C VAL A 154 -14.62 13.07 35.24
N ARG A 155 -15.25 14.01 34.53
CA ARG A 155 -15.19 14.12 33.07
C ARG A 155 -13.80 14.50 32.52
N LYS A 156 -13.01 15.29 33.25
CA LYS A 156 -11.67 15.73 32.81
C LYS A 156 -10.63 14.61 32.78
N LYS A 157 -10.70 13.65 33.71
CA LYS A 157 -9.75 12.53 33.76
C LYS A 157 -10.02 11.54 32.62
N ASN A 158 -11.30 11.25 32.33
CA ASN A 158 -11.69 10.38 31.22
C ASN A 158 -11.34 10.99 29.86
N GLN A 159 -11.56 12.30 29.67
CA GLN A 159 -11.18 12.99 28.43
C GLN A 159 -9.68 12.92 28.12
N ARG A 160 -8.80 12.96 29.13
CA ARG A 160 -7.36 12.83 28.90
C ARG A 160 -6.96 11.42 28.46
N LEU A 161 -7.58 10.40 29.06
CA LEU A 161 -7.32 9.01 28.72
C LEU A 161 -7.79 8.70 27.28
N GLU A 162 -8.98 9.17 26.91
CA GLU A 162 -9.55 9.02 25.57
C GLU A 162 -8.66 9.70 24.51
N LEU A 163 -8.17 10.90 24.79
CA LEU A 163 -7.28 11.62 23.87
C LEU A 163 -5.93 10.91 23.70
N GLN A 164 -5.35 10.39 24.79
CA GLN A 164 -4.11 9.62 24.72
C GLN A 164 -4.29 8.32 23.92
N GLN A 165 -5.40 7.60 24.14
CA GLN A 165 -5.71 6.38 23.40
C GLN A 165 -5.92 6.65 21.90
N ALA A 166 -6.63 7.73 21.55
CA ALA A 166 -6.82 8.15 20.17
C ALA A 166 -5.49 8.51 19.48
N GLN A 167 -4.58 9.21 20.17
CA GLN A 167 -3.25 9.52 19.63
C GLN A 167 -2.41 8.27 19.41
N GLN A 168 -2.43 7.31 20.35
CA GLN A 168 -1.71 6.05 20.20
C GLN A 168 -2.24 5.22 19.02
N LEU A 169 -3.56 5.15 18.85
CA LEU A 169 -4.18 4.48 17.71
C LEU A 169 -3.81 5.17 16.39
N GLN A 170 -3.83 6.50 16.34
CA GLN A 170 -3.44 7.26 15.15
C GLN A 170 -1.97 7.01 14.77
N GLN A 171 -1.07 6.94 15.76
CA GLN A 171 0.34 6.60 15.51
C GLN A 171 0.49 5.17 14.96
N GLN A 172 -0.25 4.21 15.52
CA GLN A 172 -0.23 2.83 15.06
C GLN A 172 -0.73 2.73 13.61
N VAL A 173 -1.84 3.38 13.26
CA VAL A 173 -2.35 3.43 11.88
C VAL A 173 -1.32 4.07 10.94
N ALA A 174 -0.69 5.16 11.37
CA ALA A 174 0.32 5.82 10.54
C ALA A 174 1.53 4.91 10.28
N GLN A 175 2.03 4.21 11.30
CA GLN A 175 3.14 3.25 11.16
C GLN A 175 2.78 2.07 10.24
N GLN A 176 1.55 1.56 10.34
CA GLN A 176 1.09 0.47 9.48
C GLN A 176 0.99 0.92 8.02
N LEU A 177 0.41 2.10 7.77
CA LEU A 177 0.32 2.66 6.43
C LEU A 177 1.70 2.94 5.84
N GLU A 178 2.60 3.49 6.64
CA GLU A 178 3.98 3.75 6.27
C GLU A 178 4.68 2.46 5.82
N ALA A 179 4.57 1.38 6.60
CA ALA A 179 5.17 0.10 6.26
C ALA A 179 4.57 -0.50 4.97
N LEU A 180 3.25 -0.43 4.80
CA LEU A 180 2.56 -0.92 3.61
C LEU A 180 2.98 -0.15 2.35
N LEU A 181 3.08 1.18 2.44
CA LEU A 181 3.55 2.02 1.35
C LEU A 181 5.01 1.72 1.02
N PHE A 182 5.87 1.63 2.03
CA PHE A 182 7.29 1.32 1.85
C PHE A 182 7.46 0.02 1.08
N VAL A 183 6.85 -1.07 1.55
CA VAL A 183 6.95 -2.38 0.91
C VAL A 183 6.27 -2.37 -0.46
N GLY A 184 5.11 -1.72 -0.57
CA GLY A 184 4.40 -1.57 -1.83
C GLY A 184 5.23 -0.88 -2.92
N PHE A 185 5.91 0.22 -2.59
CA PHE A 185 6.77 0.94 -3.54
C PHE A 185 8.07 0.19 -3.81
N LYS A 186 8.74 -0.32 -2.76
CA LYS A 186 10.00 -1.05 -2.87
C LYS A 186 9.88 -2.25 -3.83
N LEU A 187 8.76 -2.96 -3.76
CA LEU A 187 8.53 -4.21 -4.50
C LEU A 187 7.62 -4.03 -5.73
N ASP A 188 7.18 -2.81 -6.03
CA ASP A 188 6.18 -2.51 -7.07
C ASP A 188 4.90 -3.37 -6.96
N LEU A 189 4.37 -3.49 -5.74
CA LEU A 189 3.19 -4.30 -5.43
C LEU A 189 1.94 -3.43 -5.42
N GLN A 190 1.38 -3.22 -6.62
CA GLN A 190 0.21 -2.36 -6.84
C GLN A 190 -1.02 -2.74 -5.98
N GLN A 191 -1.20 -4.03 -5.70
CA GLN A 191 -2.28 -4.53 -4.84
C GLN A 191 -2.16 -4.11 -3.36
N LEU A 192 -0.97 -3.71 -2.90
CA LEU A 192 -0.79 -3.08 -1.58
C LEU A 192 -0.92 -1.57 -1.68
N LEU A 193 -0.33 -0.98 -2.71
CA LEU A 193 -0.31 0.47 -2.91
C LEU A 193 -1.71 1.04 -3.12
N GLN A 194 -2.53 0.44 -3.98
CA GLN A 194 -3.85 0.98 -4.31
C GLN A 194 -4.77 1.07 -3.08
N PRO A 195 -4.96 0.01 -2.27
CA PRO A 195 -5.79 0.12 -1.06
C PRO A 195 -5.22 1.10 -0.03
N ALA A 196 -3.89 1.11 0.19
CA ALA A 196 -3.26 1.99 1.16
C ALA A 196 -3.39 3.48 0.78
N LEU A 197 -3.14 3.82 -0.49
CA LEU A 197 -3.29 5.18 -1.00
C LEU A 197 -4.76 5.61 -1.03
N HIS A 198 -5.68 4.71 -1.39
CA HIS A 198 -7.10 4.97 -1.32
C HIS A 198 -7.56 5.26 0.11
N PHE A 199 -7.09 4.45 1.07
CA PHE A 199 -7.39 4.66 2.49
C PHE A 199 -6.87 6.01 2.98
N LEU A 200 -5.63 6.38 2.63
CA LEU A 200 -5.03 7.66 3.00
C LEU A 200 -5.84 8.84 2.45
N ARG A 201 -6.31 8.72 1.21
CA ARG A 201 -7.18 9.74 0.60
C ARG A 201 -8.51 9.85 1.34
N ALA A 202 -9.19 8.73 1.54
CA ALA A 202 -10.50 8.70 2.21
C ALA A 202 -10.45 9.23 3.64
N ASN A 203 -9.27 9.18 4.29
CA ASN A 203 -9.08 9.58 5.67
C ASN A 203 -8.10 10.76 5.83
N ALA A 204 -7.83 11.52 4.77
CA ALA A 204 -6.80 12.57 4.81
C ALA A 204 -7.08 13.63 5.90
N GLU A 205 -8.35 14.02 6.06
CA GLU A 205 -8.79 14.95 7.10
C GLU A 205 -8.65 14.36 8.50
N SER A 206 -9.12 13.12 8.70
CA SER A 206 -9.09 12.40 9.98
C SER A 206 -7.67 12.11 10.45
N LEU A 207 -6.76 11.78 9.52
CA LEU A 207 -5.35 11.52 9.81
C LEU A 207 -4.56 12.82 10.02
N ARG A 208 -5.18 13.99 9.80
CA ARG A 208 -4.56 15.32 9.85
C ARG A 208 -3.21 15.31 9.13
N LEU A 209 -3.17 14.74 7.93
CA LEU A 209 -1.96 14.78 7.12
C LEU A 209 -1.65 16.27 6.85
N PRO A 210 -0.56 16.86 7.39
CA PRO A 210 -0.17 18.23 7.08
C PRO A 210 -0.16 18.43 5.58
N THR A 211 -1.02 19.33 5.12
CA THR A 211 -1.20 19.63 3.70
C THR A 211 0.03 20.29 3.08
N GLN A 212 0.97 20.85 3.86
CA GLN A 212 2.27 21.33 3.35
C GLN A 212 3.38 21.30 4.43
N GLY A 213 4.54 20.71 4.11
CA GLY A 213 5.84 21.07 4.70
C GLY A 213 6.35 20.30 5.94
N SER A 214 5.58 19.40 6.53
CA SER A 214 6.08 18.49 7.58
C SER A 214 6.04 17.05 7.06
N PRO A 215 7.14 16.26 7.17
CA PRO A 215 7.11 14.85 6.83
C PRO A 215 6.07 14.18 7.73
N THR A 216 4.97 13.73 7.13
CA THR A 216 3.97 12.96 7.85
C THR A 216 4.59 11.66 8.30
N ALA A 217 4.14 11.15 9.46
CA ALA A 217 4.53 9.83 9.93
C ALA A 217 4.32 8.71 8.88
N VAL A 218 3.43 8.93 7.91
CA VAL A 218 3.14 8.01 6.81
C VAL A 218 4.09 8.13 5.62
N PHE A 219 4.49 9.35 5.23
CA PHE A 219 5.42 9.58 4.12
C PHE A 219 6.84 9.79 4.67
N SER A 220 7.35 8.75 5.33
CA SER A 220 8.71 8.75 5.86
C SER A 220 9.76 8.87 4.74
N LEU A 221 10.99 9.21 5.11
CA LEU A 221 12.11 9.24 4.15
C LEU A 221 12.31 7.90 3.42
N ARG A 222 12.05 6.76 4.09
CA ARG A 222 12.17 5.44 3.44
C ARG A 222 11.06 5.19 2.43
N VAL A 223 9.83 5.63 2.69
CA VAL A 223 8.73 5.55 1.73
C VAL A 223 9.03 6.41 0.51
N LEU A 224 9.48 7.65 0.72
CA LEU A 224 9.82 8.56 -0.37
C LEU A 224 11.01 8.03 -1.19
N ALA A 225 12.03 7.46 -0.52
CA ALA A 225 13.16 6.82 -1.21
C ALA A 225 12.73 5.60 -2.03
N ALA A 226 11.86 4.74 -1.49
CA ALA A 226 11.30 3.60 -2.21
C ALA A 226 10.43 4.04 -3.41
N ALA A 227 9.80 5.21 -3.30
CA ALA A 227 9.00 5.82 -4.36
C ALA A 227 9.83 6.66 -5.37
N SER A 228 11.13 6.38 -5.49
CA SER A 228 12.05 7.10 -6.39
C SER A 228 12.14 8.61 -6.14
N GLY A 229 12.00 9.02 -4.87
CA GLY A 229 12.09 10.43 -4.45
C GLY A 229 10.83 11.26 -4.70
N ALA A 230 9.72 10.64 -5.13
CA ALA A 230 8.45 11.32 -5.30
C ALA A 230 7.98 11.96 -3.99
N SER A 231 7.38 13.15 -4.06
CA SER A 231 6.84 13.80 -2.86
C SER A 231 5.55 13.12 -2.38
N GLY A 232 5.22 13.21 -1.09
CA GLY A 232 3.95 12.65 -0.58
C GLY A 232 2.71 13.19 -1.31
N ALA A 233 2.71 14.48 -1.65
CA ALA A 233 1.63 15.10 -2.43
C ALA A 233 1.55 14.54 -3.85
N GLU A 234 2.69 14.29 -4.49
CA GLU A 234 2.78 13.64 -5.79
C GLU A 234 2.22 12.21 -5.75
N LEU A 235 2.55 11.44 -4.72
CA LEU A 235 2.05 10.07 -4.56
C LEU A 235 0.53 10.02 -4.38
N LEU A 236 -0.03 10.93 -3.58
CA LEU A 236 -1.48 11.08 -3.45
C LEU A 236 -2.12 11.52 -4.77
N SER A 237 -1.47 12.40 -5.53
CA SER A 237 -1.93 12.84 -6.84
C SER A 237 -1.92 11.69 -7.87
N ARG A 238 -0.85 10.89 -7.90
CA ARG A 238 -0.76 9.67 -8.74
C ARG A 238 -1.91 8.73 -8.45
N ALA A 239 -2.19 8.49 -7.17
CA ALA A 239 -3.29 7.64 -6.76
C ALA A 239 -4.64 8.15 -7.29
N CYS A 240 -4.88 9.47 -7.27
CA CYS A 240 -6.11 10.07 -7.81
C CYS A 240 -6.29 9.81 -9.31
N LEU A 241 -5.22 9.90 -10.10
CA LEU A 241 -5.24 9.70 -11.55
C LEU A 241 -5.31 8.22 -11.93
N GLN A 242 -4.79 7.35 -11.07
CA GLN A 242 -4.75 5.92 -11.31
C GLN A 242 -6.03 5.17 -10.95
N GLN A 243 -7.01 5.84 -10.32
CA GLN A 243 -8.29 5.18 -10.03
C GLN A 243 -9.12 5.01 -11.31
N PRO A 244 -9.66 3.81 -11.58
CA PRO A 244 -10.76 3.68 -12.53
C PRO A 244 -11.91 4.52 -12.00
N LEU A 245 -12.41 5.48 -12.80
CA LEU A 245 -13.56 6.30 -12.43
C LEU A 245 -14.75 5.36 -12.24
N GLY A 246 -15.08 5.08 -10.99
CA GLY A 246 -16.11 4.12 -10.59
C GLY A 246 -17.49 4.57 -11.02
N LEU A 247 -17.84 4.30 -12.28
CA LEU A 247 -19.19 4.35 -12.83
C LEU A 247 -19.35 3.17 -13.79
N GLY A 248 -19.32 1.94 -13.27
CA GLY A 248 -19.88 0.74 -13.93
C GLY A 248 -19.30 0.29 -15.28
N CYS A 249 -18.34 1.01 -15.86
CA CYS A 249 -17.67 0.63 -17.09
C CYS A 249 -16.28 0.13 -16.71
N GLY A 250 -16.07 -1.19 -16.65
CA GLY A 250 -14.83 -1.84 -16.19
C GLY A 250 -13.61 -1.54 -17.06
N ILE A 251 -13.10 -0.32 -16.99
CA ILE A 251 -11.99 0.18 -17.81
C ILE A 251 -10.96 0.78 -16.86
N GLY A 252 -9.71 0.32 -16.99
CA GLY A 252 -8.58 0.69 -16.14
C GLY A 252 -8.26 2.20 -16.15
N SER A 253 -7.28 2.58 -15.34
CA SER A 253 -6.78 3.95 -15.21
C SER A 253 -6.71 4.66 -16.58
N MET A 254 -7.28 5.87 -16.67
CA MET A 254 -7.25 6.67 -17.89
C MET A 254 -5.85 7.19 -18.24
N PHE A 255 -4.93 7.21 -17.28
CA PHE A 255 -3.60 7.80 -17.42
C PHE A 255 -2.53 6.73 -17.26
N GLY A 256 -1.88 6.38 -18.37
CA GLY A 256 -0.83 5.35 -18.34
C GLY A 256 0.60 5.89 -18.32
N ASP A 257 0.80 7.20 -18.49
CA ASP A 257 2.11 7.85 -18.42
C ASP A 257 1.94 9.29 -17.89
N VAL A 258 1.98 9.45 -16.56
CA VAL A 258 1.95 10.77 -15.90
C VAL A 258 3.39 11.21 -15.63
N GLU A 259 3.88 12.20 -16.38
CA GLU A 259 5.22 12.74 -16.20
C GLU A 259 5.14 13.98 -15.29
N TYR A 260 5.77 13.91 -14.12
CA TYR A 260 5.79 15.00 -13.16
C TYR A 260 6.86 16.01 -13.52
N LYS A 261 6.44 17.15 -14.07
CA LYS A 261 7.31 18.32 -14.23
C LYS A 261 6.97 19.33 -13.15
N ALA A 262 7.89 19.51 -12.20
CA ALA A 262 7.82 20.63 -11.26
C ALA A 262 7.92 21.93 -12.07
N VAL A 263 6.79 22.54 -12.38
CA VAL A 263 6.76 23.85 -13.04
C VAL A 263 7.18 24.88 -12.00
N ALA A 264 8.15 25.73 -12.35
CA ALA A 264 8.65 26.84 -11.56
C ALA A 264 7.49 27.58 -10.85
N PRO A 265 7.68 28.08 -9.62
CA PRO A 265 6.59 28.40 -8.70
C PRO A 265 5.53 29.26 -9.37
N ALA A 266 4.38 28.65 -9.63
CA ALA A 266 3.19 29.37 -10.05
C ALA A 266 2.90 30.44 -8.97
N ALA A 267 2.34 31.57 -9.40
CA ALA A 267 2.16 32.78 -8.59
C ALA A 267 1.29 32.62 -7.32
N THR A 268 0.76 31.42 -7.05
CA THR A 268 0.01 31.06 -5.85
C THR A 268 0.61 29.82 -5.22
N ARG A 269 1.00 29.88 -3.94
CA ARG A 269 1.68 28.83 -3.15
C ARG A 269 0.89 27.52 -3.01
N ASP A 270 -0.33 27.44 -3.52
CA ASP A 270 -1.28 26.36 -3.23
C ASP A 270 -1.60 25.46 -4.44
N SER A 271 -0.94 25.63 -5.59
CA SER A 271 -1.22 24.85 -6.79
C SER A 271 -0.04 23.99 -7.22
N ILE A 272 -0.19 22.66 -7.15
CA ILE A 272 0.68 21.69 -7.84
C ILE A 272 0.12 21.51 -9.24
N MET A 273 0.93 21.82 -10.27
CA MET A 273 0.62 21.51 -11.66
C MET A 273 1.34 20.24 -12.09
N PHE A 274 0.68 19.40 -12.89
CA PHE A 274 1.31 18.24 -13.51
C PHE A 274 0.83 18.07 -14.95
N GLU A 275 1.64 17.35 -15.73
CA GLU A 275 1.37 17.01 -17.12
C GLU A 275 1.07 15.51 -17.20
N ALA A 276 -0.17 15.13 -17.48
CA ALA A 276 -0.58 13.74 -17.62
C ALA A 276 -0.91 13.41 -19.08
N THR A 277 -0.44 12.26 -19.58
CA THR A 277 -0.79 11.76 -20.92
C THR A 277 -1.85 10.66 -20.80
N LEU A 278 -2.99 10.84 -21.48
CA LEU A 278 -4.05 9.84 -21.59
C LEU A 278 -3.58 8.69 -22.49
N GLN A 279 -3.68 7.44 -22.02
CA GLN A 279 -3.19 6.28 -22.78
C GLN A 279 -4.25 5.70 -23.73
N HIS A 280 -5.55 5.71 -23.38
CA HIS A 280 -6.65 5.21 -24.21
C HIS A 280 -7.91 6.08 -24.04
N ASP A 281 -8.44 6.57 -25.17
CA ASP A 281 -9.51 7.56 -25.21
C ASP A 281 -10.90 6.92 -25.36
N LEU A 282 -11.73 7.00 -24.31
CA LEU A 282 -13.20 6.89 -24.39
C LEU A 282 -13.87 8.24 -24.72
N TYR A 283 -13.12 9.33 -24.59
CA TYR A 283 -13.51 10.69 -24.94
C TYR A 283 -12.60 11.16 -26.07
N THR A 284 -13.08 12.00 -26.98
CA THR A 284 -12.29 12.56 -28.09
C THR A 284 -11.24 13.56 -27.59
N TYR A 285 -10.24 13.08 -26.86
CA TYR A 285 -9.00 13.79 -26.67
C TYR A 285 -8.02 13.36 -27.77
N ARG A 286 -6.95 14.15 -27.95
CA ARG A 286 -5.86 13.75 -28.86
C ARG A 286 -4.78 13.13 -28.01
N GLN A 287 -4.20 12.02 -28.48
CA GLN A 287 -2.99 11.46 -27.89
C GLN A 287 -1.94 12.57 -27.68
N GLY A 288 -1.37 12.67 -26.48
CA GLY A 288 -0.44 13.75 -26.10
C GLY A 288 -1.08 15.04 -25.57
N MET A 289 -2.39 15.04 -25.28
CA MET A 289 -3.05 16.20 -24.70
C MET A 289 -2.58 16.44 -23.25
N ARG A 290 -2.08 17.66 -22.99
CA ARG A 290 -1.70 18.11 -21.65
C ARG A 290 -2.95 18.55 -20.89
N VAL A 291 -3.20 17.93 -19.75
CA VAL A 291 -4.29 18.34 -18.86
C VAL A 291 -3.71 18.99 -17.62
N LEU A 292 -4.20 20.18 -17.28
CA LEU A 292 -3.73 20.91 -16.12
C LEU A 292 -4.59 20.51 -14.93
N VAL A 293 -4.00 19.86 -13.95
CA VAL A 293 -4.75 19.48 -12.76
C VAL A 293 -4.32 20.37 -11.61
N LYS A 294 -5.31 20.89 -10.89
CA LYS A 294 -5.14 21.81 -9.77
C LYS A 294 -5.85 21.24 -8.57
N PHE A 295 -5.15 21.20 -7.44
CA PHE A 295 -5.81 21.05 -6.14
C PHE A 295 -6.30 22.40 -5.66
N ASP A 296 -7.56 22.51 -5.28
CA ASP A 296 -8.02 23.70 -4.59
C ASP A 296 -7.58 23.67 -3.10
N GLY A 297 -7.76 24.78 -2.38
CA GLY A 297 -7.43 24.87 -0.95
C GLY A 297 -8.25 23.94 -0.05
N ASN A 298 -9.25 23.24 -0.60
CA ASN A 298 -10.08 22.25 0.07
C ASN A 298 -9.65 20.81 -0.27
N GLY A 299 -8.59 20.63 -1.07
CA GLY A 299 -8.12 19.31 -1.51
C GLY A 299 -8.90 18.70 -2.67
N GLU A 300 -9.77 19.48 -3.34
CA GLU A 300 -10.49 19.01 -4.51
C GLU A 300 -9.61 18.99 -5.76
N LEU A 301 -9.71 17.91 -6.55
CA LEU A 301 -8.96 17.75 -7.77
C LEU A 301 -9.73 18.33 -8.97
N LEU A 302 -9.29 19.49 -9.46
CA LEU A 302 -9.83 20.17 -10.63
C LEU A 302 -8.96 19.87 -11.84
N VAL A 303 -9.50 19.16 -12.82
CA VAL A 303 -8.84 18.86 -14.08
C VAL A 303 -9.29 19.88 -15.12
N VAL A 304 -8.43 20.85 -15.41
CA VAL A 304 -8.65 21.91 -16.40
C VAL A 304 -8.08 21.45 -17.74
N CYS A 305 -8.95 21.32 -18.73
CA CYS A 305 -8.56 21.02 -20.10
C CYS A 305 -8.29 22.34 -20.85
N PRO A 306 -7.05 22.67 -21.23
CA PRO A 306 -6.72 23.98 -21.82
C PRO A 306 -7.43 24.23 -23.14
N ALA A 307 -7.67 23.17 -23.93
CA ALA A 307 -8.29 23.29 -25.25
C ALA A 307 -9.81 23.50 -25.19
N SER A 308 -10.49 23.00 -24.17
CA SER A 308 -11.95 23.08 -24.05
C SER A 308 -12.45 24.05 -22.98
N ARG A 309 -11.56 24.57 -22.12
CA ARG A 309 -11.92 25.34 -20.92
C ARG A 309 -12.93 24.61 -20.02
N ALA A 310 -12.98 23.28 -20.12
CA ALA A 310 -13.78 22.45 -19.23
C ALA A 310 -13.00 22.23 -17.94
N VAL A 311 -13.70 22.33 -16.81
CA VAL A 311 -13.17 22.00 -15.49
C VAL A 311 -13.89 20.73 -15.03
N LEU A 312 -13.15 19.64 -14.90
CA LEU A 312 -13.66 18.39 -14.38
C LEU A 312 -13.34 18.34 -12.88
N ASN A 313 -14.35 18.29 -12.03
CA ASN A 313 -14.16 18.05 -10.60
C ASN A 313 -14.17 16.54 -10.35
N LEU A 314 -12.98 15.95 -10.20
CA LEU A 314 -12.83 14.51 -10.00
C LEU A 314 -13.11 14.07 -8.55
N SER A 315 -13.34 15.00 -7.62
CA SER A 315 -13.76 14.66 -6.25
C SER A 315 -15.18 14.10 -6.21
N TYR A 316 -16.02 14.48 -7.17
CA TYR A 316 -17.44 14.09 -7.22
C TYR A 316 -17.88 13.44 -8.54
N GLY A 317 -16.97 13.28 -9.51
CA GLY A 317 -17.33 12.78 -10.86
C GLY A 317 -18.26 13.72 -11.62
N VAL A 318 -18.25 15.03 -11.29
CA VAL A 318 -19.14 16.03 -11.87
C VAL A 318 -18.38 16.81 -12.94
N VAL A 319 -18.93 16.83 -14.16
CA VAL A 319 -18.49 17.75 -15.22
C VAL A 319 -19.01 19.14 -14.87
N LEU A 320 -18.14 20.03 -14.43
CA LEU A 320 -18.50 21.44 -14.35
C LEU A 320 -18.47 21.97 -15.80
N GLY A 321 -19.59 22.53 -16.25
CA GLY A 321 -19.73 23.06 -17.62
C GLY A 321 -18.66 24.12 -17.96
N PRO A 322 -18.59 24.58 -19.24
CA PRO A 322 -17.58 25.54 -19.67
C PRO A 322 -17.61 26.79 -18.78
N GLU A 323 -16.44 27.20 -18.28
CA GLU A 323 -16.30 28.27 -17.29
C GLU A 323 -17.14 29.52 -17.61
N GLN A 324 -17.91 29.98 -16.62
CA GLN A 324 -18.27 31.39 -16.53
C GLN A 324 -16.96 32.18 -16.31
N THR A 325 -16.55 32.91 -17.35
CA THR A 325 -15.37 33.77 -17.36
C THR A 325 -15.35 34.77 -16.20
N PHE A 326 -14.43 34.60 -15.25
CA PHE A 326 -13.96 35.71 -14.42
C PHE A 326 -12.96 36.54 -15.24
N LYS A 327 -13.43 37.69 -15.75
CA LYS A 327 -12.53 38.73 -16.27
C LYS A 327 -11.86 39.43 -15.08
N LEU A 328 -10.62 39.06 -14.78
CA LEU A 328 -9.71 39.95 -14.09
C LEU A 328 -9.32 41.06 -15.08
N ARG A 329 -9.97 42.22 -14.95
CA ARG A 329 -9.39 43.48 -15.47
C ARG A 329 -8.26 43.86 -14.52
N SER A 330 -7.10 44.14 -15.10
CA SER A 330 -6.01 44.91 -14.47
C SER A 330 -6.52 46.19 -13.83
#